data_AF-A0A960XLM9-F1
#
_entry.id   AF-A0A960XLM9-F1
#
_cell.length_a   1.000
_cell.length_b   1.000
_cell.length_c   1.000
_cell.angle_alpha   90.00
_cell.angle_beta   90.00
_cell.angle_gamma   90.00
#
_symmetry.space_group_name_H-M   'P 1'
#
loop_
_entity.id
_entity.type
_entity.pdbx_description
1 polymer ?
#
loop_
_entity_poly.entity_id
_entity_poly.type
_entity_poly.pdbx_seq_one_letter_code
_entity_poly.pdbx_strand_id
1 'polypeptide(L)'
;MRTGAGRTLPRPVYALSNDGRWAVTADFSRIQRMRPGYGYVGLSDPCAAERGPAESGVWRMDMETGESDLVFSLAEAARIDHEGQSLADHWHWFNHLLVGPDSSRFIVLHRWRASTGSGPDAEPTGGFTTRLFTLAMDGSDRFILDPSGATSHFIWRDPEHVCAWTRPAGMPAGFYVFRDQTREVELVGAGVMTENGHNTYVPGTDNEWILNDTYPDRTKREQKP
;
A
#
# COMPACT_ATOMS: atom_id res chain seq x y z
N MET A 1 -21.59 -1.01 29.17
CA MET A 1 -20.46 -0.78 30.08
C MET A 1 -19.20 -0.62 29.25
N ARG A 2 -18.43 0.47 29.43
CA ARG A 2 -17.06 0.58 28.93
C ARG A 2 -16.14 0.46 30.14
N THR A 3 -15.37 -0.61 30.21
CA THR A 3 -14.50 -0.92 31.36
C THR A 3 -13.26 -0.05 31.41
N GLY A 4 -12.92 0.64 30.31
CA GLY A 4 -11.65 1.37 30.18
C GLY A 4 -10.42 0.47 30.14
N ALA A 5 -10.60 -0.86 30.15
CA ALA A 5 -9.52 -1.81 30.07
C ALA A 5 -8.84 -1.71 28.70
N GLY A 6 -7.51 -1.59 28.72
CA GLY A 6 -6.67 -1.55 27.53
C GLY A 6 -5.64 -2.68 27.57
N ARG A 7 -5.11 -3.04 26.40
CA ARG A 7 -3.94 -3.88 26.26
C ARG A 7 -3.01 -3.31 25.21
N THR A 8 -1.73 -3.63 25.34
CA THR A 8 -0.72 -3.31 24.33
C THR A 8 -0.52 -4.53 23.44
N LEU A 9 -0.60 -4.33 22.13
CA LEU A 9 -0.25 -5.35 21.13
C LEU A 9 1.21 -5.20 20.72
N PRO A 10 1.89 -6.29 20.32
CA PRO A 10 3.32 -6.25 20.01
C PRO A 10 3.63 -5.53 18.69
N ARG A 11 2.62 -5.33 17.83
CA ARG A 11 2.77 -4.59 16.56
C ARG A 11 1.69 -3.51 16.41
N PRO A 12 2.00 -2.41 15.71
CA PRO A 12 0.99 -1.43 15.33
C PRO A 12 0.01 -2.03 14.32
N VAL A 13 -1.20 -1.48 14.27
CA VAL A 13 -2.24 -1.88 13.32
C VAL A 13 -2.25 -0.88 12.17
N TYR A 14 -2.14 -1.36 10.93
CA TYR A 14 -2.34 -0.53 9.74
C TYR A 14 -3.78 -0.65 9.23
N ALA A 15 -4.27 -1.88 9.09
CA ALA A 15 -5.66 -2.19 8.75
C ALA A 15 -6.14 -3.44 9.48
N LEU A 16 -7.46 -3.55 9.67
CA LEU A 16 -8.12 -4.66 10.37
C LEU A 16 -9.05 -5.41 9.41
N SER A 17 -9.19 -6.71 9.63
CA SER A 17 -10.34 -7.46 9.11
C SER A 17 -11.64 -6.93 9.69
N ASN A 18 -12.73 -7.12 8.96
CA ASN A 18 -14.04 -6.58 9.31
C ASN A 18 -14.59 -7.17 10.63
N ASP A 19 -14.18 -8.40 10.96
CA ASP A 19 -14.48 -9.06 12.24
C ASP A 19 -13.52 -8.66 13.38
N GLY A 20 -12.49 -7.86 13.09
CA GLY A 20 -11.48 -7.40 14.04
C GLY A 20 -10.51 -8.50 14.51
N ARG A 21 -10.57 -9.72 13.96
CA ARG A 21 -9.72 -10.84 14.37
C ARG A 21 -8.27 -10.69 13.90
N TRP A 22 -8.06 -10.11 12.74
CA TRP A 22 -6.74 -10.01 12.11
C TRP A 22 -6.37 -8.55 11.85
N ALA A 23 -5.13 -8.20 12.16
CA ALA A 23 -4.50 -6.98 11.65
C ALA A 23 -3.48 -7.32 10.58
N VAL A 24 -3.36 -6.44 9.59
CA VAL A 24 -2.18 -6.37 8.72
C VAL A 24 -1.44 -5.08 8.99
N THR A 25 -0.11 -5.16 8.92
CA THR A 25 0.76 -4.02 9.21
C THR A 25 2.09 -4.10 8.47
N ALA A 26 2.87 -3.04 8.54
CA ALA A 26 4.21 -2.95 8.02
C ALA A 26 5.13 -2.31 9.05
N ASP A 27 6.44 -2.46 8.87
CA ASP A 27 7.41 -1.90 9.81
C ASP A 27 7.49 -0.37 9.68
N PHE A 28 6.84 0.34 10.61
CA PHE A 28 6.75 1.81 10.58
C PHE A 28 8.10 2.51 10.75
N SER A 29 9.10 1.86 11.35
CA SER A 29 10.49 2.36 11.39
C SER A 29 11.12 2.36 9.99
N ARG A 30 10.91 1.29 9.21
CA ARG A 30 11.30 1.23 7.79
C ARG A 30 10.59 2.29 6.97
N ILE A 31 9.28 2.43 7.15
CA ILE A 31 8.51 3.49 6.47
C ILE A 31 9.06 4.87 6.84
N GLN A 32 9.40 5.11 8.10
CA GLN A 32 9.95 6.39 8.55
C GLN A 32 11.30 6.69 7.89
N ARG A 33 12.18 5.69 7.80
CA ARG A 33 13.48 5.81 7.10
C ARG A 33 13.29 6.14 5.62
N MET A 34 12.37 5.44 4.96
CA MET A 34 12.20 5.49 3.50
C MET A 34 11.29 6.63 3.00
N ARG A 35 10.38 7.07 3.86
CA ARG A 35 9.37 8.08 3.58
C ARG A 35 8.95 8.82 4.88
N PRO A 36 9.82 9.72 5.40
CA PRO A 36 9.53 10.50 6.59
C PRO A 36 8.15 11.17 6.54
N GLY A 37 7.40 11.11 7.65
CA GLY A 37 6.04 11.63 7.76
C GLY A 37 4.94 10.58 7.58
N TYR A 38 5.28 9.38 7.10
CA TYR A 38 4.35 8.24 6.98
C TYR A 38 4.69 7.09 7.94
N GLY A 39 5.86 7.15 8.58
CA GLY A 39 6.29 6.19 9.60
C GLY A 39 6.16 6.77 11.01
N TYR A 40 6.69 6.04 11.99
CA TYR A 40 6.74 6.49 13.38
C TYR A 40 8.14 7.01 13.72
N VAL A 41 8.19 8.24 14.21
CA VAL A 41 9.44 8.89 14.66
C VAL A 41 9.90 8.25 15.97
N GLY A 42 11.21 8.13 16.16
CA GLY A 42 11.81 7.65 17.41
C GLY A 42 12.08 6.14 17.47
N LEU A 43 11.76 5.40 16.40
CA LEU A 43 12.13 4.00 16.24
C LEU A 43 13.28 3.85 15.25
N SER A 44 14.31 3.10 15.62
CA SER A 44 15.35 2.66 14.69
C SER A 44 14.81 1.56 13.78
N ASP A 45 15.11 1.62 12.47
CA ASP A 45 14.87 0.52 11.54
C ASP A 45 15.92 -0.59 11.81
N PRO A 46 15.52 -1.79 12.29
CA PRO A 46 16.47 -2.88 12.57
C PRO A 46 17.21 -3.35 11.32
N CYS A 47 16.62 -3.12 10.13
CA CYS A 47 17.15 -3.52 8.84
C CYS A 47 17.63 -2.29 8.03
N ALA A 48 18.07 -1.22 8.70
CA ALA A 48 18.42 0.05 8.05
C ALA A 48 19.53 -0.04 7.00
N ALA A 49 20.43 -1.03 7.13
CA ALA A 49 21.53 -1.28 6.20
C ALA A 49 21.12 -2.15 5.01
N GLU A 50 19.90 -2.70 5.01
CA GLU A 50 19.42 -3.62 3.99
C GLU A 50 18.42 -2.96 3.06
N ARG A 51 18.64 -3.19 1.76
CA ARG A 51 17.83 -2.66 0.66
C ARG A 51 16.45 -3.29 0.57
N GLY A 52 16.39 -4.61 0.63
CA GLY A 52 15.17 -5.41 0.64
C GLY A 52 15.31 -6.55 1.65
N PRO A 53 15.22 -6.26 2.96
CA PRO A 53 15.45 -7.26 4.02
C PRO A 53 14.43 -8.40 3.98
N ALA A 54 14.85 -9.59 4.43
CA ALA A 54 13.96 -10.75 4.55
C ALA A 54 13.14 -10.71 5.85
N GLU A 55 13.58 -9.93 6.83
CA GLU A 55 13.04 -9.84 8.18
C GLU A 55 12.12 -8.62 8.38
N SER A 56 11.89 -7.83 7.33
CA SER A 56 10.94 -6.72 7.34
C SER A 56 10.01 -6.79 6.14
N GLY A 57 8.75 -6.42 6.35
CA GLY A 57 7.73 -6.52 5.31
C GLY A 57 6.32 -6.30 5.83
N VAL A 58 5.37 -7.03 5.25
CA VAL A 58 3.98 -7.08 5.70
C VAL A 58 3.82 -8.21 6.72
N TRP A 59 3.26 -7.84 7.87
CA TRP A 59 2.96 -8.75 8.96
C TRP A 59 1.45 -8.93 9.09
N ARG A 60 1.00 -10.16 9.38
CA ARG A 60 -0.33 -10.44 9.89
C ARG A 60 -0.24 -10.69 11.39
N MET A 61 -1.10 -10.07 12.18
CA MET A 61 -1.17 -10.27 13.64
C MET A 61 -2.57 -10.78 14.03
N ASP A 62 -2.62 -11.84 14.82
CA ASP A 62 -3.83 -12.26 15.53
C ASP A 62 -4.13 -11.22 16.61
N MET A 63 -5.30 -10.58 16.52
CA MET A 63 -5.65 -9.50 17.43
C MET A 63 -5.96 -10.00 18.83
N GLU A 64 -6.37 -11.26 19.01
CA GLU A 64 -6.66 -11.87 20.31
C GLU A 64 -5.38 -12.20 21.08
N THR A 65 -4.40 -12.82 20.43
CA THR A 65 -3.17 -13.31 21.09
C THR A 65 -1.99 -12.34 20.96
N GLY A 66 -1.96 -11.53 19.91
CA GLY A 66 -0.80 -10.72 19.51
C GLY A 66 0.25 -11.49 18.72
N GLU A 67 0.08 -12.79 18.49
CA GLU A 67 0.99 -13.57 17.64
C GLU A 67 1.02 -12.98 16.24
N SER A 68 2.22 -12.91 15.65
CA SER A 68 2.43 -12.20 14.39
C SER A 68 3.35 -12.98 13.45
N ASP A 69 2.92 -13.11 12.19
CA ASP A 69 3.64 -13.78 11.13
C ASP A 69 4.08 -12.78 10.06
N LEU A 70 5.31 -12.91 9.55
CA LEU A 70 5.75 -12.19 8.36
C LEU A 70 5.19 -12.90 7.13
N VAL A 71 4.19 -12.29 6.47
CA VAL A 71 3.45 -12.92 5.37
C VAL A 71 3.95 -12.50 3.99
N PHE A 72 4.65 -11.36 3.91
CA PHE A 72 5.30 -10.91 2.67
C PHE A 72 6.48 -10.00 2.97
N SER A 73 7.69 -10.52 2.83
CA SER A 73 8.95 -9.79 3.07
C SER A 73 9.31 -8.84 1.93
N LEU A 74 10.12 -7.83 2.24
CA LEU A 74 10.69 -6.93 1.22
C LEU A 74 11.65 -7.68 0.29
N ALA A 75 12.39 -8.66 0.79
CA ALA A 75 13.22 -9.55 -0.03
C ALA A 75 12.41 -10.31 -1.08
N GLU A 76 11.23 -10.84 -0.72
CA GLU A 76 10.33 -11.51 -1.68
C GLU A 76 9.83 -10.54 -2.74
N ALA A 77 9.43 -9.33 -2.36
CA ALA A 77 8.99 -8.33 -3.33
C ALA A 77 10.13 -7.88 -4.25
N ALA A 78 11.34 -7.67 -3.72
CA ALA A 78 12.50 -7.23 -4.49
C ALA A 78 12.96 -8.24 -5.56
N ARG A 79 12.68 -9.53 -5.37
CA ARG A 79 12.97 -10.58 -6.36
C ARG A 79 12.07 -10.56 -7.59
N ILE A 80 10.94 -9.87 -7.53
CA ILE A 80 10.03 -9.78 -8.68
C ILE A 80 10.44 -8.58 -9.52
N ASP A 81 10.94 -8.84 -10.73
CA ASP A 81 11.32 -7.83 -11.70
C ASP A 81 10.17 -6.87 -12.02
N HIS A 82 10.53 -5.68 -12.47
CA HIS A 82 9.59 -4.67 -12.95
C HIS A 82 10.03 -4.24 -14.34
N GLU A 83 9.13 -4.41 -15.33
CA GLU A 83 9.40 -4.09 -16.74
C GLU A 83 10.68 -4.76 -17.28
N GLY A 84 10.96 -5.99 -16.82
CA GLY A 84 12.15 -6.76 -17.21
C GLY A 84 13.46 -6.28 -16.55
N GLN A 85 13.38 -5.37 -15.58
CA GLN A 85 14.53 -4.90 -14.81
C GLN A 85 14.50 -5.49 -13.39
N SER A 86 15.67 -5.95 -12.95
CA SER A 86 15.85 -6.42 -11.58
C SER A 86 15.73 -5.27 -10.59
N LEU A 87 15.03 -5.53 -9.49
CA LEU A 87 14.90 -4.58 -8.39
C LEU A 87 15.90 -4.83 -7.26
N ALA A 88 16.75 -5.87 -7.33
CA ALA A 88 17.61 -6.29 -6.22
C ALA A 88 18.49 -5.17 -5.62
N ASP A 89 18.90 -4.20 -6.44
CA ASP A 89 19.75 -3.08 -6.03
C ASP A 89 18.99 -1.83 -5.56
N HIS A 90 17.67 -1.90 -5.40
CA HIS A 90 16.84 -0.77 -4.97
C HIS A 90 16.51 -0.82 -3.49
N TRP A 91 16.17 0.34 -2.91
CA TRP A 91 15.70 0.42 -1.52
C TRP A 91 14.19 0.28 -1.46
N HIS A 92 13.71 -0.74 -0.76
CA HIS A 92 12.31 -1.14 -0.73
C HIS A 92 11.60 -0.79 0.57
N TRP A 93 10.29 -0.54 0.46
CA TRP A 93 9.37 -0.54 1.60
C TRP A 93 7.93 -0.86 1.13
N PHE A 94 7.12 -1.32 2.07
CA PHE A 94 5.67 -1.37 1.90
C PHE A 94 5.01 -0.18 2.57
N ASN A 95 3.92 0.32 2.01
CA ASN A 95 3.13 1.41 2.58
C ASN A 95 1.67 1.29 2.12
N HIS A 96 0.73 1.94 2.81
CA HIS A 96 -0.69 1.93 2.49
C HIS A 96 -1.27 0.52 2.38
N LEU A 97 -1.79 -0.01 3.48
CA LEU A 97 -2.46 -1.31 3.52
C LEU A 97 -3.95 -1.10 3.72
N LEU A 98 -4.79 -1.87 3.02
CA LEU A 98 -6.22 -1.99 3.29
C LEU A 98 -6.64 -3.46 3.25
N VAL A 99 -7.50 -3.88 4.16
CA VAL A 99 -8.15 -5.19 4.08
C VAL A 99 -9.39 -5.07 3.19
N GLY A 100 -9.64 -6.09 2.37
CA GLY A 100 -10.79 -6.17 1.48
C GLY A 100 -12.11 -6.25 2.24
N PRO A 101 -13.25 -5.91 1.61
CA PRO A 101 -14.55 -5.81 2.29
C PRO A 101 -15.02 -7.13 2.93
N ASP A 102 -14.64 -8.27 2.35
CA ASP A 102 -14.95 -9.61 2.86
C ASP A 102 -13.85 -10.21 3.75
N SER A 103 -12.77 -9.47 4.00
CA SER A 103 -11.60 -9.89 4.77
C SER A 103 -10.85 -11.11 4.24
N SER A 104 -11.09 -11.52 2.99
CA SER A 104 -10.37 -12.65 2.37
C SER A 104 -8.97 -12.25 1.89
N ARG A 105 -8.83 -11.00 1.45
CA ARG A 105 -7.61 -10.44 0.85
C ARG A 105 -7.27 -9.08 1.43
N PHE A 106 -6.02 -8.68 1.28
CA PHE A 106 -5.58 -7.31 1.55
C PHE A 106 -4.76 -6.77 0.37
N ILE A 107 -4.62 -5.46 0.33
CA ILE A 107 -3.88 -4.72 -0.69
C ILE A 107 -2.75 -3.92 -0.05
N VAL A 108 -1.63 -3.77 -0.75
CA VAL A 108 -0.46 -3.03 -0.26
C VAL A 108 0.32 -2.38 -1.40
N LEU A 109 0.87 -1.18 -1.17
CA LEU A 109 1.85 -0.59 -2.08
C LEU A 109 3.23 -1.15 -1.78
N HIS A 110 3.87 -1.72 -2.80
CA HIS A 110 5.31 -1.96 -2.81
C HIS A 110 5.99 -0.79 -3.52
N ARG A 111 6.92 -0.14 -2.82
CA ARG A 111 7.62 1.03 -3.32
C ARG A 111 9.12 0.84 -3.25
N TRP A 112 9.82 1.46 -4.19
CA TRP A 112 11.28 1.43 -4.20
C TRP A 112 11.91 2.71 -4.72
N ARG A 113 13.14 2.96 -4.28
CA ARG A 113 14.02 4.06 -4.68
C ARG A 113 15.33 3.53 -5.24
N ALA A 114 15.98 4.30 -6.12
CA ALA A 114 17.33 4.02 -6.55
C ALA A 114 18.32 4.08 -5.35
N SER A 115 19.46 3.42 -5.51
CA SER A 115 20.58 3.46 -4.56
C SER A 115 21.67 4.42 -5.04
N THR A 116 22.33 5.14 -4.12
CA THR A 116 23.48 5.99 -4.44
C THR A 116 24.72 5.22 -4.92
N GLY A 117 24.79 3.92 -4.61
CA GLY A 117 25.89 3.06 -5.00
C GLY A 117 25.76 1.66 -4.43
N SER A 118 26.88 0.94 -4.35
CA SER A 118 27.00 -0.38 -3.73
C SER A 118 27.77 -0.29 -2.41
N GLY A 119 27.48 -1.17 -1.46
CA GLY A 119 28.20 -1.24 -0.17
C GLY A 119 27.43 -0.66 1.02
N PRO A 120 28.09 -0.61 2.20
CA PRO A 120 27.45 -0.33 3.48
C PRO A 120 26.96 1.11 3.63
N ASP A 121 27.55 2.05 2.90
CA ASP A 121 27.19 3.48 2.93
C ASP A 121 26.19 3.87 1.83
N ALA A 122 25.63 2.88 1.14
CA ALA A 122 24.61 3.13 0.12
C ALA A 122 23.34 3.68 0.76
N GLU A 123 22.71 4.67 0.12
CA GLU A 123 21.52 5.33 0.63
C GLU A 123 20.44 5.41 -0.47
N PRO A 124 19.15 5.51 -0.10
CA PRO A 124 18.10 5.72 -1.07
C PRO A 124 18.16 7.13 -1.63
N THR A 125 17.96 7.27 -2.94
CA THR A 125 18.01 8.55 -3.64
C THR A 125 16.90 8.69 -4.69
N GLY A 126 16.66 9.93 -5.13
CA GLY A 126 15.71 10.25 -6.19
C GLY A 126 14.24 10.14 -5.78
N GLY A 127 13.36 10.02 -6.79
CA GLY A 127 11.95 9.71 -6.61
C GLY A 127 11.73 8.24 -6.26
N PHE A 128 10.47 7.82 -6.19
CA PHE A 128 10.12 6.42 -5.96
C PHE A 128 9.14 5.91 -7.01
N THR A 129 9.20 4.61 -7.23
CA THR A 129 8.28 3.88 -8.11
C THR A 129 7.36 3.04 -7.25
N THR A 130 6.12 2.86 -7.69
CA THR A 130 5.08 2.15 -6.93
C THR A 130 4.39 1.09 -7.77
N ARG A 131 4.28 -0.13 -7.25
CA ARG A 131 3.33 -1.13 -7.77
C ARG A 131 2.37 -1.57 -6.68
N LEU A 132 1.17 -1.99 -7.11
CA LEU A 132 0.09 -2.41 -6.24
C LEU A 132 0.03 -3.94 -6.19
N PHE A 133 0.01 -4.50 -4.99
CA PHE A 133 -0.21 -5.93 -4.78
C PHE A 133 -1.50 -6.19 -4.04
N THR A 134 -2.18 -7.27 -4.39
CA THR A 134 -3.21 -7.92 -3.58
C THR A 134 -2.73 -9.32 -3.18
N LEU A 135 -3.10 -9.76 -1.98
CA LEU A 135 -2.70 -11.05 -1.41
C LEU A 135 -3.82 -11.60 -0.54
N ALA A 136 -3.90 -12.91 -0.36
CA ALA A 136 -4.69 -13.51 0.70
C ALA A 136 -4.14 -13.11 2.08
N MET A 137 -4.96 -13.18 3.14
CA MET A 137 -4.56 -12.74 4.48
C MET A 137 -3.32 -13.47 5.03
N ASP A 138 -3.06 -14.70 4.63
CA ASP A 138 -1.85 -15.46 5.00
C ASP A 138 -0.61 -15.14 4.14
N GLY A 139 -0.74 -14.23 3.17
CA GLY A 139 0.32 -13.85 2.24
C GLY A 139 0.41 -14.71 0.98
N SER A 140 -0.44 -15.73 0.83
CA SER A 140 -0.55 -16.51 -0.40
C SER A 140 -1.32 -15.74 -1.50
N ASP A 141 -1.51 -16.37 -2.67
CA ASP A 141 -2.28 -15.83 -3.79
C ASP A 141 -1.96 -14.39 -4.17
N ARG A 142 -0.66 -14.09 -4.21
CA ARG A 142 -0.12 -12.77 -4.52
C ARG A 142 -0.39 -12.41 -5.97
N PHE A 143 -0.88 -11.20 -6.20
CA PHE A 143 -1.13 -10.68 -7.53
C PHE A 143 -0.63 -9.24 -7.66
N ILE A 144 0.11 -8.94 -8.74
CA ILE A 144 0.49 -7.58 -9.08
C ILE A 144 -0.69 -6.96 -9.82
N LEU A 145 -1.56 -6.30 -9.07
CA LEU A 145 -2.78 -5.68 -9.59
C LEU A 145 -2.46 -4.55 -10.57
N ASP A 146 -1.54 -3.68 -10.17
CA ASP A 146 -1.08 -2.57 -11.01
C ASP A 146 0.45 -2.52 -11.05
N PRO A 147 1.07 -2.88 -12.20
CA PRO A 147 2.51 -2.82 -12.38
C PRO A 147 3.00 -1.46 -12.89
N SER A 148 2.17 -0.42 -13.04
CA SER A 148 2.48 0.83 -13.76
C SER A 148 3.67 1.66 -13.24
N GLY A 149 4.08 1.46 -12.00
CA GLY A 149 5.04 2.35 -11.34
C GLY A 149 4.42 3.62 -10.74
N ALA A 150 3.12 3.87 -10.96
CA ALA A 150 2.48 5.17 -10.71
C ALA A 150 1.30 5.16 -9.72
N THR A 151 0.95 4.00 -9.15
CA THR A 151 -0.19 3.91 -8.22
C THR A 151 0.00 4.81 -6.99
N SER A 152 -1.02 5.57 -6.61
CA SER A 152 -0.97 6.40 -5.40
C SER A 152 -2.10 6.13 -4.40
N HIS A 153 -3.32 6.56 -4.69
CA HIS A 153 -4.49 6.41 -3.83
C HIS A 153 -5.37 5.32 -4.40
N PHE A 154 -5.95 4.52 -3.51
CA PHE A 154 -6.81 3.42 -3.90
C PHE A 154 -7.79 3.06 -2.78
N ILE A 155 -8.87 2.40 -3.17
CA ILE A 155 -9.89 1.85 -2.27
C ILE A 155 -10.44 0.57 -2.89
N TRP A 156 -10.82 -0.39 -2.04
CA TRP A 156 -11.65 -1.51 -2.48
C TRP A 156 -13.05 -1.00 -2.82
N ARG A 157 -13.57 -1.36 -4.00
CA ARG A 157 -14.97 -1.15 -4.36
C ARG A 157 -15.86 -2.23 -3.77
N ASP A 158 -15.40 -3.46 -3.93
CA ASP A 158 -16.05 -4.71 -3.54
C ASP A 158 -14.95 -5.78 -3.40
N PRO A 159 -15.25 -7.03 -2.98
CA PRO A 159 -14.24 -8.07 -2.82
C PRO A 159 -13.43 -8.40 -4.09
N GLU A 160 -13.93 -8.05 -5.28
CA GLU A 160 -13.29 -8.39 -6.56
C GLU A 160 -12.63 -7.17 -7.22
N HIS A 161 -12.88 -5.94 -6.77
CA HIS A 161 -12.46 -4.74 -7.49
C HIS A 161 -11.80 -3.68 -6.63
N VAL A 162 -10.77 -3.04 -7.20
CA VAL A 162 -10.04 -1.93 -6.59
C VAL A 162 -10.09 -0.73 -7.52
N CYS A 163 -10.46 0.43 -6.98
CA CYS A 163 -10.36 1.70 -7.70
C CYS A 163 -9.10 2.44 -7.27
N ALA A 164 -8.21 2.77 -8.20
CA ALA A 164 -6.93 3.41 -7.91
C ALA A 164 -6.58 4.52 -8.90
N TRP A 165 -5.97 5.61 -8.40
CA TRP A 165 -5.27 6.57 -9.25
C TRP A 165 -3.94 5.97 -9.72
N THR A 166 -3.74 5.93 -11.03
CA THR A 166 -2.52 5.39 -11.65
C THR A 166 -2.34 5.86 -13.10
N ARG A 167 -1.35 5.30 -13.81
CA ARG A 167 -1.10 5.49 -15.24
C ARG A 167 -0.67 4.16 -15.90
N PRO A 168 -1.61 3.28 -16.26
CA PRO A 168 -1.29 2.03 -16.94
C PRO A 168 -0.53 2.26 -18.26
N ALA A 169 0.24 1.28 -18.69
CA ALA A 169 1.04 1.39 -19.92
C ALA A 169 0.15 1.70 -21.15
N GLY A 170 0.51 2.74 -21.89
CA GLY A 170 -0.26 3.20 -23.06
C GLY A 170 -1.57 3.95 -22.73
N MET A 171 -1.87 4.18 -21.44
CA MET A 171 -3.11 4.85 -21.01
C MET A 171 -2.79 6.19 -20.29
N PRO A 172 -3.73 7.15 -20.27
CA PRO A 172 -3.55 8.40 -19.54
C PRO A 172 -3.53 8.19 -18.03
N ALA A 173 -3.01 9.16 -17.28
CA ALA A 173 -3.17 9.15 -15.83
C ALA A 173 -4.64 9.40 -15.45
N GLY A 174 -5.15 8.68 -14.46
CA GLY A 174 -6.54 8.79 -14.03
C GLY A 174 -6.90 7.75 -12.97
N PHE A 175 -8.19 7.70 -12.62
CA PHE A 175 -8.74 6.64 -11.78
C PHE A 175 -9.13 5.44 -12.63
N TYR A 176 -8.72 4.25 -12.20
CA TYR A 176 -9.06 3.01 -12.87
C TYR A 176 -9.65 2.02 -11.88
N VAL A 177 -10.66 1.29 -12.31
CA VAL A 177 -11.17 0.12 -11.59
C VAL A 177 -10.50 -1.12 -12.18
N PHE A 178 -9.78 -1.83 -11.33
CA PHE A 178 -9.16 -3.12 -11.62
C PHE A 178 -10.02 -4.23 -11.07
N ARG A 179 -10.14 -5.34 -11.81
CA ARG A 179 -10.63 -6.59 -11.25
C ARG A 179 -9.46 -7.42 -10.73
N ASP A 180 -9.49 -7.74 -9.44
CA ASP A 180 -8.43 -8.48 -8.78
C ASP A 180 -8.17 -9.84 -9.42
N GLN A 181 -6.91 -10.27 -9.40
CA GLN A 181 -6.42 -11.50 -10.02
C GLN A 181 -6.63 -11.61 -11.55
N THR A 182 -6.95 -10.50 -12.21
CA THR A 182 -7.05 -10.42 -13.68
C THR A 182 -6.27 -9.23 -14.25
N ARG A 183 -6.26 -9.07 -15.56
CA ARG A 183 -5.73 -7.87 -16.24
C ARG A 183 -6.84 -6.91 -16.70
N GLU A 184 -8.08 -7.15 -16.28
CA GLU A 184 -9.22 -6.31 -16.61
C GLU A 184 -9.11 -4.98 -15.86
N VAL A 185 -9.17 -3.88 -16.60
CA VAL A 185 -9.04 -2.53 -16.07
C VAL A 185 -9.87 -1.56 -16.90
N GLU A 186 -10.57 -0.65 -16.22
CA GLU A 186 -11.45 0.35 -16.85
C GLU A 186 -11.16 1.75 -16.27
N LEU A 187 -11.07 2.76 -17.13
CA LEU A 187 -10.97 4.16 -16.71
C LEU A 187 -12.31 4.63 -16.15
N VAL A 188 -12.32 5.23 -14.97
CA VAL A 188 -13.50 5.81 -14.34
C VAL A 188 -13.34 7.30 -14.09
N GLY A 189 -14.46 8.02 -14.05
CA GLY A 189 -14.46 9.46 -13.79
C GLY A 189 -13.78 10.29 -14.89
N ALA A 190 -13.70 9.79 -16.12
CA ALA A 190 -13.07 10.50 -17.23
C ALA A 190 -13.68 11.91 -17.43
N GLY A 191 -12.84 12.94 -17.38
CA GLY A 191 -13.27 14.33 -17.49
C GLY A 191 -13.94 14.92 -16.24
N VAL A 192 -14.18 14.12 -15.20
CA VAL A 192 -14.79 14.54 -13.93
C VAL A 192 -13.76 14.46 -12.80
N MET A 193 -13.25 13.26 -12.50
CA MET A 193 -12.20 13.02 -11.51
C MET A 193 -10.81 13.19 -12.15
N THR A 194 -10.51 14.43 -12.54
CA THR A 194 -9.32 14.75 -13.36
C THR A 194 -8.02 14.93 -12.55
N GLU A 195 -8.13 15.00 -11.22
CA GLU A 195 -7.01 15.22 -10.32
C GLU A 195 -6.88 14.10 -9.29
N ASN A 196 -5.63 13.76 -8.97
CA ASN A 196 -5.30 12.77 -7.97
C ASN A 196 -5.79 13.19 -6.58
N GLY A 197 -6.45 12.27 -5.88
CA GLY A 197 -7.01 12.49 -4.56
C GLY A 197 -7.34 11.16 -3.88
N HIS A 198 -7.80 11.25 -2.63
CA HIS A 198 -8.26 10.08 -1.89
C HIS A 198 -9.67 9.75 -2.31
N ASN A 199 -9.85 8.61 -2.98
CA ASN A 199 -11.15 8.17 -3.46
C ASN A 199 -11.81 7.21 -2.47
N THR A 200 -13.12 7.36 -2.27
CA THR A 200 -13.95 6.46 -1.45
C THR A 200 -15.31 6.23 -2.12
N TYR A 201 -15.80 4.99 -2.12
CA TYR A 201 -17.17 4.70 -2.56
C TYR A 201 -18.19 5.10 -1.49
N VAL A 202 -19.27 5.77 -1.89
CA VAL A 202 -20.31 6.22 -0.97
C VAL A 202 -21.16 5.03 -0.52
N PRO A 203 -21.25 4.73 0.79
CA PRO A 203 -22.03 3.59 1.28
C PRO A 203 -23.51 3.68 0.93
N GLY A 204 -24.15 2.52 0.70
CA GLY A 204 -25.60 2.44 0.44
C GLY A 204 -26.02 2.94 -0.95
N THR A 205 -25.07 3.02 -1.88
CA THR A 205 -25.33 3.48 -3.26
C THR A 205 -24.99 2.43 -4.32
N ASP A 206 -24.84 1.17 -3.93
CA ASP A 206 -24.42 0.07 -4.83
C ASP A 206 -23.17 0.41 -5.66
N ASN A 207 -22.23 1.14 -5.03
CA ASN A 207 -20.98 1.62 -5.63
C ASN A 207 -21.15 2.58 -6.83
N GLU A 208 -22.31 3.21 -6.97
CA GLU A 208 -22.60 4.18 -8.04
C GLU A 208 -21.80 5.49 -7.87
N TRP A 209 -21.57 5.92 -6.63
CA TRP A 209 -20.96 7.22 -6.34
C TRP A 209 -19.58 7.10 -5.71
N ILE A 210 -18.64 7.90 -6.20
CA ILE A 210 -17.27 8.04 -5.68
C ILE A 210 -17.06 9.47 -5.19
N LEU A 211 -16.60 9.62 -3.96
CA LEU A 211 -16.07 10.87 -3.44
C LEU A 211 -14.55 10.91 -3.67
N ASN A 212 -14.01 12.03 -4.14
CA ASN A 212 -12.57 12.22 -4.35
C ASN A 212 -12.06 13.49 -3.65
N ASP A 213 -11.29 13.31 -2.59
CA ASP A 213 -10.69 14.42 -1.85
C ASP A 213 -9.31 14.76 -2.45
N THR A 214 -9.25 15.79 -3.29
CA THR A 214 -8.02 16.26 -3.93
C THR A 214 -7.10 17.01 -2.95
N TYR A 215 -5.84 17.20 -3.31
CA TYR A 215 -4.95 18.03 -2.49
C TYR A 215 -5.36 19.52 -2.56
N PRO A 216 -5.25 20.25 -1.44
CA PRO A 216 -5.52 21.69 -1.44
C PRO A 216 -4.54 22.42 -2.36
N ASP A 217 -5.05 23.42 -3.08
CA ASP A 217 -4.22 24.26 -3.94
C ASP A 217 -3.16 25.01 -3.11
N ARG A 218 -2.02 25.34 -3.74
CA ARG A 218 -0.87 25.92 -3.03
C ARG A 218 -1.12 27.34 -2.51
N THR A 219 -2.15 28.03 -3.01
CA THR A 219 -2.40 29.44 -2.76
C THR A 219 -3.53 29.67 -1.76
N LYS A 220 -4.73 29.17 -2.03
CA LYS A 220 -5.92 29.36 -1.19
C LYS A 220 -6.18 28.19 -0.24
N ARG A 221 -5.50 27.06 -0.47
CA ARG A 221 -5.70 25.80 0.23
C ARG A 221 -7.12 25.23 0.03
N GLU A 222 -7.75 25.55 -1.08
CA GLU A 222 -9.04 25.01 -1.51
C GLU A 222 -8.82 23.69 -2.25
N GLN A 223 -9.68 22.70 -2.01
CA GLN A 223 -9.69 21.45 -2.78
C GLN A 223 -10.58 21.63 -4.01
N LYS A 224 -10.22 21.01 -5.13
CA LYS A 224 -11.07 20.96 -6.32
C LYS A 224 -11.96 19.71 -6.23
N PRO A 225 -13.29 19.86 -6.20
CA PRO A 225 -14.21 18.72 -6.24
C PRO A 225 -14.16 18.01 -7.60
#